data_AF-A0AAW0JAI1-F1
#
_entry.id   AF-A0AAW0JAI1-F1
#
_cell.length_a   1.000
_cell.length_b   1.000
_cell.length_c   1.000
_cell.angle_alpha   90.00
_cell.angle_beta   90.00
_cell.angle_gamma   90.00
#
_symmetry.space_group_name_H-M   'P 1'
#
loop_
_entity.id
_entity.type
_entity.pdbx_description
1 polymer ?
#
loop_
_entity_poly.entity_id
_entity_poly.type
_entity_poly.pdbx_seq_one_letter_code
_entity_poly.pdbx_strand_id
1 'polypeptide(L)'
;MMRKLVPVAGNVCESNLGMDPYIANEIAKEVDVIINSAADTTFDERYDVALNINTRGPSRLLGFAKKCKKLSLFLHHMSMGERQGLIMEKPFHMGQTIAEESATSKTPPEFIPVLDIIAEIELASDLKLSVHENVVAQKMIELGLQRAKIFGWQNTYVFTKAMGEMLLNSMRGDIPVVIIRPSVIESSIKEPFPGWIQGIKMLDPLILSYGKGRLPGFIADPKAVIDVVPLDMVVNASIAAIAKHGIAAKPELNVYHVGSSAVNPLLLHDLFKFSCNHFTCSPLMNSERKNIRINEMKFFNSMDNFASYISDEIAQRSGLMDTTITDSKFRGKLEIRRKKIVEHAVHLAKIYEPYMFDRGRFDNQNTQKLMEGMSLEEMRDFGFNVGSINWEDYILNVHLPGFRRHVLKGRLVF
;
A
#
# COMPACT_ATOMS: atom_id res chain seq x y z
N MET A 1 31.29 -1.16 3.87
CA MET A 1 29.94 -0.56 3.89
C MET A 1 29.61 0.18 5.20
N MET A 2 29.89 -0.37 6.40
CA MET A 2 29.46 0.26 7.66
C MET A 2 29.99 1.68 7.96
N ARG A 3 31.06 2.16 7.31
CA ARG A 3 31.56 3.55 7.49
C ARG A 3 30.64 4.64 6.89
N LYS A 4 29.69 4.28 6.03
CA LYS A 4 28.75 5.23 5.38
C LYS A 4 27.40 5.35 6.09
N LEU A 5 27.13 4.50 7.09
CA LEU A 5 25.83 4.43 7.76
C LEU A 5 25.98 4.90 9.20
N VAL A 6 25.22 5.93 9.58
CA VAL A 6 25.16 6.46 10.94
C VAL A 6 23.72 6.36 11.42
N PRO A 7 23.38 5.42 12.32
CA PRO A 7 22.04 5.33 12.88
C PRO A 7 21.81 6.47 13.87
N VAL A 8 20.64 7.09 13.80
CA VAL A 8 20.22 8.17 14.70
C VAL A 8 18.86 7.83 15.28
N ALA A 9 18.75 7.87 16.60
CA ALA A 9 17.46 7.70 17.27
C ALA A 9 16.60 8.95 17.04
N GLY A 10 15.34 8.74 16.67
CA GLY A 10 14.40 9.82 16.42
C GLY A 10 13.00 9.30 16.11
N ASN A 11 12.04 10.21 16.14
CA ASN A 11 10.63 9.97 15.88
C ASN A 11 10.00 11.18 15.17
N VAL A 12 9.50 10.98 13.94
CA VAL A 12 8.87 12.05 13.13
C VAL A 12 7.59 12.62 13.76
N CYS A 13 7.04 11.94 14.77
CA CYS A 13 5.89 12.41 15.55
C CYS A 13 6.26 13.47 16.59
N GLU A 14 7.55 13.65 16.89
CA GLU A 14 8.05 14.50 17.99
C GLU A 14 8.66 15.81 17.48
N SER A 15 8.75 16.79 18.38
CA SER A 15 9.46 18.04 18.10
C SER A 15 10.94 17.76 17.82
N ASN A 16 11.52 18.51 16.89
CA ASN A 16 12.89 18.28 16.40
C ASN A 16 13.16 16.81 15.98
N LEU A 17 12.11 16.11 15.56
CA LEU A 17 12.17 14.70 15.11
C LEU A 17 12.63 13.74 16.20
N GLY A 18 12.45 14.08 17.48
CA GLY A 18 12.87 13.26 18.62
C GLY A 18 14.40 13.05 18.70
N MET A 19 15.17 13.80 17.91
CA MET A 19 16.63 13.71 17.91
C MET A 19 17.22 14.54 19.05
N ASP A 20 18.36 14.07 19.57
CA ASP A 20 19.22 14.89 20.41
C ASP A 20 19.55 16.23 19.73
N PRO A 21 19.43 17.38 20.42
CA PRO A 21 19.61 18.70 19.80
C PRO A 21 21.01 18.92 19.19
N TYR A 22 22.06 18.35 19.79
CA TYR A 22 23.42 18.47 19.26
C TYR A 22 23.55 17.65 17.96
N ILE A 23 23.08 16.40 17.97
CA ILE A 23 23.07 15.55 16.77
C ILE A 23 22.25 16.20 15.64
N ALA A 24 21.06 16.71 15.94
CA ALA A 24 20.21 17.37 14.96
C ALA A 24 20.89 18.58 14.31
N ASN A 25 21.66 19.36 15.08
CA ASN A 25 22.41 20.50 14.56
C ASN A 25 23.58 20.07 13.66
N GLU A 26 24.29 18.99 13.99
CA GLU A 26 25.35 18.45 13.13
C GLU A 26 24.77 17.92 11.81
N ILE A 27 23.67 17.18 11.86
CA ILE A 27 22.96 16.69 10.66
C ILE A 27 22.52 17.87 9.78
N ALA A 28 21.94 18.91 10.36
CA ALA A 28 21.47 20.07 9.60
C ALA A 28 22.60 20.83 8.87
N LYS A 29 23.86 20.70 9.29
CA LYS A 29 25.00 21.32 8.60
C LYS A 29 25.46 20.53 7.36
N GLU A 30 25.22 19.23 7.33
CA GLU A 30 25.85 18.31 6.38
C GLU A 30 24.87 17.66 5.38
N VAL A 31 23.56 17.68 5.65
CA VAL A 31 22.58 17.01 4.79
C VAL A 31 22.34 17.76 3.47
N ASP A 32 22.60 17.08 2.36
CA ASP A 32 22.29 17.54 1.00
C ASP A 32 20.93 17.07 0.48
N VAL A 33 20.46 15.89 0.91
CA VAL A 33 19.19 15.28 0.46
C VAL A 33 18.48 14.63 1.64
N ILE A 34 17.18 14.88 1.76
CA ILE A 34 16.30 14.19 2.71
C ILE A 34 15.36 13.26 1.94
N ILE A 35 15.34 11.97 2.31
CA ILE A 35 14.42 10.97 1.78
C ILE A 35 13.44 10.61 2.89
N ASN A 36 12.20 11.04 2.76
CA ASN A 36 11.14 10.76 3.73
C ASN A 36 10.29 9.55 3.31
N SER A 37 10.63 8.39 3.85
CA SER A 37 9.85 7.15 3.75
C SER A 37 9.14 6.76 5.04
N ALA A 38 9.18 7.60 6.09
CA ALA A 38 8.49 7.32 7.35
C ALA A 38 6.98 7.45 7.19
N ALA A 39 6.24 6.42 7.58
CA ALA A 39 4.79 6.37 7.54
C ALA A 39 4.26 5.25 8.44
N ASP A 40 3.01 5.39 8.88
CA ASP A 40 2.20 4.24 9.26
C ASP A 40 1.39 3.79 8.04
N THR A 41 1.46 2.52 7.68
CA THR A 41 0.82 1.95 6.48
C THR A 41 -0.41 1.10 6.79
N THR A 42 -0.90 1.14 8.02
CA THR A 42 -2.05 0.36 8.48
C THR A 42 -3.35 1.06 8.06
N PHE A 43 -4.24 0.34 7.37
CA PHE A 43 -5.47 0.92 6.80
C PHE A 43 -6.48 1.35 7.85
N ASP A 44 -6.51 0.67 9.00
CA ASP A 44 -7.40 0.85 10.13
C ASP A 44 -6.68 1.33 11.40
N GLU A 45 -5.59 2.10 11.25
CA GLU A 45 -4.97 2.78 12.39
C GLU A 45 -5.89 3.87 12.95
N ARG A 46 -5.74 4.14 14.25
CA ARG A 46 -6.36 5.27 14.93
C ARG A 46 -6.07 6.57 14.20
N TYR A 47 -7.12 7.35 13.96
CA TYR A 47 -7.00 8.59 13.22
C TYR A 47 -6.01 9.59 13.82
N ASP A 48 -5.97 9.74 15.16
CA ASP A 48 -5.02 10.62 15.82
C ASP A 48 -3.55 10.23 15.61
N VAL A 49 -3.28 8.92 15.59
CA VAL A 49 -1.94 8.36 15.32
C VAL A 49 -1.57 8.57 13.85
N ALA A 50 -2.47 8.21 12.93
CA ALA A 50 -2.26 8.35 11.49
C ALA A 50 -2.04 9.82 11.07
N LEU A 51 -2.83 10.76 11.59
CA LEU A 51 -2.62 12.20 11.39
C LEU A 51 -1.25 12.65 11.92
N ASN A 52 -0.84 12.16 13.08
CA ASN A 52 0.41 12.59 13.70
C ASN A 52 1.65 12.18 12.90
N ILE A 53 1.63 10.97 12.34
CA ILE A 53 2.75 10.40 11.58
C ILE A 53 2.70 10.76 10.08
N ASN A 54 1.57 10.55 9.41
CA ASN A 54 1.46 10.67 7.95
C ASN A 54 1.16 12.10 7.50
N THR A 55 0.43 12.89 8.30
CA THR A 55 0.09 14.28 7.99
C THR A 55 1.11 15.25 8.58
N ARG A 56 1.28 15.23 9.91
CA ARG A 56 2.17 16.18 10.62
C ARG A 56 3.65 15.80 10.53
N GLY A 57 3.97 14.51 10.45
CA GLY A 57 5.35 14.02 10.35
C GLY A 57 6.14 14.62 9.19
N PRO A 58 5.62 14.58 7.94
CA PRO A 58 6.25 15.26 6.80
C PRO A 58 6.47 16.76 7.04
N SER A 59 5.49 17.47 7.61
CA SER A 59 5.64 18.90 7.94
C SER A 59 6.72 19.18 8.97
N ARG A 60 6.87 18.32 10.00
CA ARG A 60 7.97 18.44 10.99
C ARG A 60 9.32 18.20 10.34
N LEU A 61 9.43 17.17 9.50
CA LEU A 61 10.66 16.85 8.77
C LEU A 61 11.02 17.95 7.77
N LEU A 62 10.04 18.53 7.08
CA LEU A 62 10.22 19.71 6.24
C LEU A 62 10.64 20.94 7.07
N GLY A 63 10.12 21.10 8.28
CA GLY A 63 10.56 22.13 9.22
C GLY A 63 12.03 21.97 9.63
N PHE A 64 12.51 20.74 9.79
CA PHE A 64 13.93 20.44 9.98
C PHE A 64 14.74 20.69 8.69
N ALA A 65 14.19 20.32 7.54
CA ALA A 65 14.78 20.55 6.22
C ALA A 65 15.08 22.04 5.98
N LYS A 66 14.21 22.95 6.42
CA LYS A 66 14.44 24.40 6.38
C LYS A 66 15.63 24.89 7.19
N LYS A 67 16.12 24.11 8.16
CA LYS A 67 17.34 24.41 8.92
C LYS A 67 18.61 23.93 8.18
N CYS A 68 18.44 23.08 7.17
CA CYS A 68 19.55 22.43 6.47
C CYS A 68 20.08 23.34 5.36
N LYS A 69 21.28 23.91 5.54
CA LYS A 69 21.83 24.93 4.63
C LYS A 69 22.33 24.38 3.30
N LYS A 70 22.73 23.10 3.27
CA LYS A 70 23.21 22.41 2.06
C LYS A 70 22.11 21.66 1.33
N LEU A 71 20.88 21.69 1.84
CA LEU A 71 19.80 20.88 1.29
C LEU A 71 19.48 21.31 -0.14
N SER A 72 19.65 20.36 -1.05
CA SER A 72 19.33 20.48 -2.48
C SER A 72 17.97 19.89 -2.84
N LEU A 73 17.48 18.91 -2.06
CA LEU A 73 16.25 18.20 -2.39
C LEU A 73 15.60 17.53 -1.18
N PHE A 74 14.27 17.59 -1.14
CA PHE A 74 13.43 16.80 -0.25
C PHE A 74 12.57 15.81 -1.05
N LEU A 75 12.82 14.52 -0.91
CA LEU A 75 12.00 13.46 -1.52
C LEU A 75 11.01 12.92 -0.50
N HIS A 76 9.75 12.76 -0.90
CA HIS A 76 8.70 12.14 -0.09
C HIS A 76 8.04 10.98 -0.83
N HIS A 77 7.94 9.82 -0.16
CA HIS A 77 7.11 8.72 -0.66
C HIS A 77 5.67 8.88 -0.18
N MET A 78 4.72 8.74 -1.10
CA MET A 78 3.27 8.87 -0.91
C MET A 78 2.58 7.64 -1.49
N SER A 79 1.45 7.16 -0.96
CA SER A 79 0.73 6.03 -1.59
C SER A 79 -0.36 6.54 -2.50
N MET A 80 -0.56 5.89 -3.65
CA MET A 80 -1.74 6.14 -4.47
C MET A 80 -2.94 5.44 -3.83
N GLY A 81 -4.03 6.19 -3.59
CA GLY A 81 -5.34 5.61 -3.31
C GLY A 81 -6.05 5.26 -4.62
N GLU A 82 -7.11 4.48 -4.56
CA GLU A 82 -7.94 4.20 -5.75
C GLU A 82 -8.61 5.50 -6.23
N ARG A 83 -8.76 5.64 -7.55
CA ARG A 83 -9.30 6.83 -8.19
C ARG A 83 -9.95 6.45 -9.50
N GLN A 84 -10.93 7.22 -9.97
CA GLN A 84 -11.63 6.90 -11.22
C GLN A 84 -10.96 7.58 -12.43
N GLY A 85 -10.89 6.87 -13.56
CA GLY A 85 -10.39 7.41 -14.82
C GLY A 85 -8.86 7.43 -14.95
N LEU A 86 -8.31 8.37 -15.72
CA LEU A 86 -6.87 8.55 -15.89
C LEU A 86 -6.36 9.63 -14.92
N ILE A 87 -5.45 9.26 -14.03
CA ILE A 87 -4.94 10.12 -12.96
C ILE A 87 -3.56 10.65 -13.33
N MET A 88 -3.46 11.96 -13.48
CA MET A 88 -2.23 12.66 -13.88
C MET A 88 -1.26 12.85 -12.71
N GLU A 89 0.04 12.85 -13.03
CA GLU A 89 1.15 13.17 -12.10
C GLU A 89 1.15 14.66 -11.70
N LYS A 90 0.14 15.06 -10.91
CA LYS A 90 -0.02 16.42 -10.39
C LYS A 90 0.01 16.42 -8.86
N PRO A 91 0.58 17.47 -8.23
CA PRO A 91 0.55 17.62 -6.77
C PRO A 91 -0.87 17.82 -6.25
N PHE A 92 -1.12 17.42 -5.02
CA PHE A 92 -2.33 17.80 -4.30
C PHE A 92 -2.26 19.26 -3.84
N HIS A 93 -3.40 19.93 -3.88
CA HIS A 93 -3.58 21.30 -3.37
C HIS A 93 -4.32 21.30 -2.04
N MET A 94 -4.06 22.31 -1.20
CA MET A 94 -4.80 22.47 0.06
C MET A 94 -6.31 22.54 -0.19
N GLY A 95 -7.09 21.83 0.62
CA GLY A 95 -8.54 21.76 0.47
C GLY A 95 -9.05 20.73 -0.53
N GLN A 96 -8.17 20.10 -1.32
CA GLN A 96 -8.58 19.17 -2.36
C GLN A 96 -9.20 17.89 -1.79
N THR A 97 -10.25 17.41 -2.45
CA THR A 97 -10.90 16.13 -2.17
C THR A 97 -11.02 15.33 -3.46
N ILE A 98 -11.27 14.03 -3.34
CA ILE A 98 -11.55 13.15 -4.48
C ILE A 98 -12.98 12.60 -4.44
N ALA A 99 -13.84 13.19 -3.60
CA ALA A 99 -15.24 12.80 -3.48
C ALA A 99 -16.00 12.96 -4.80
N GLU A 100 -15.65 13.97 -5.61
CA GLU A 100 -16.24 14.20 -6.93
C GLU A 100 -15.96 13.07 -7.92
N GLU A 101 -14.79 12.42 -7.83
CA GLU A 101 -14.42 11.32 -8.72
C GLU A 101 -15.26 10.06 -8.46
N SER A 102 -15.72 9.89 -7.23
CA SER A 102 -16.64 8.82 -6.86
C SER A 102 -18.09 9.09 -7.30
N ALA A 103 -18.42 10.34 -7.67
CA ALA A 103 -19.78 10.79 -7.97
C ALA A 103 -20.23 10.55 -9.43
N THR A 104 -19.67 9.56 -10.12
CA THR A 104 -20.11 9.14 -11.46
C THR A 104 -21.51 8.51 -11.50
N SER A 105 -22.29 8.52 -10.41
CA SER A 105 -23.68 8.06 -10.37
C SER A 105 -24.69 9.21 -10.54
N LYS A 106 -24.97 9.62 -11.78
CA LYS A 106 -26.18 10.34 -12.29
C LYS A 106 -26.70 11.61 -11.57
N THR A 107 -26.14 12.01 -10.43
CA THR A 107 -26.48 13.21 -9.65
C THR A 107 -25.20 13.67 -8.96
N PRO A 108 -24.67 14.87 -9.28
CA PRO A 108 -23.59 15.47 -8.53
C PRO A 108 -24.00 15.62 -7.05
N PRO A 109 -23.08 15.48 -6.09
CA PRO A 109 -23.40 15.78 -4.70
C PRO A 109 -23.79 17.26 -4.60
N GLU A 110 -24.89 17.56 -3.89
CA GLU A 110 -25.36 18.95 -3.69
C GLU A 110 -24.33 19.82 -2.96
N PHE A 111 -23.37 19.19 -2.25
CA PHE A 111 -22.27 19.85 -1.57
C PHE A 111 -21.00 19.02 -1.64
N ILE A 112 -19.91 19.61 -2.14
CA ILE A 112 -18.57 19.04 -2.09
C ILE A 112 -17.90 19.55 -0.81
N PRO A 113 -17.54 18.67 0.14
CA PRO A 113 -16.87 19.11 1.34
C PRO A 113 -15.49 19.68 0.98
N VAL A 114 -15.12 20.82 1.59
CA VAL A 114 -13.76 21.35 1.52
C VAL A 114 -12.95 20.75 2.66
N LEU A 115 -11.77 20.18 2.37
CA LEU A 115 -10.93 19.56 3.38
C LEU A 115 -10.13 20.62 4.15
N ASP A 116 -10.51 20.89 5.39
CA ASP A 116 -9.69 21.66 6.32
C ASP A 116 -8.85 20.72 7.20
N ILE A 117 -7.57 20.60 6.85
CA ILE A 117 -6.62 19.72 7.55
C ILE A 117 -6.43 20.13 9.01
N ILE A 118 -6.51 21.42 9.33
CA ILE A 118 -6.37 21.90 10.72
C ILE A 118 -7.61 21.49 11.52
N ALA A 119 -8.80 21.69 10.96
CA ALA A 119 -10.04 21.24 11.58
C ALA A 119 -10.07 19.71 11.79
N GLU A 120 -9.52 18.90 10.87
CA GLU A 120 -9.38 17.45 11.06
C GLU A 120 -8.49 17.08 12.26
N ILE A 121 -7.37 17.81 12.42
CA ILE A 121 -6.45 17.60 13.53
C ILE A 121 -7.10 18.00 14.86
N GLU A 122 -7.82 19.12 14.90
CA GLU A 122 -8.57 19.58 16.06
C GLU A 122 -9.69 18.60 16.42
N LEU A 123 -10.47 18.14 15.44
CA LEU A 123 -11.51 17.14 15.61
C LEU A 123 -10.98 15.85 16.27
N ALA A 124 -9.86 15.33 15.78
CA ALA A 124 -9.24 14.14 16.37
C ALA A 124 -8.74 14.42 17.80
N SER A 125 -8.18 15.61 18.06
CA SER A 125 -7.73 16.00 19.40
C SER A 125 -8.89 16.11 20.40
N ASP A 126 -9.99 16.75 20.01
CA ASP A 126 -11.17 16.94 20.86
C ASP A 126 -11.87 15.62 21.17
N LEU A 127 -11.97 14.72 20.18
CA LEU A 127 -12.52 13.38 20.41
C LEU A 127 -11.66 12.60 21.41
N LYS A 128 -10.33 12.73 21.33
CA LYS A 128 -9.40 12.06 22.25
C LYS A 128 -9.60 12.49 23.70
N LEU A 129 -9.88 13.78 23.93
CA LEU A 129 -10.09 14.36 25.25
C LEU A 129 -11.47 14.07 25.83
N SER A 130 -12.48 13.88 24.97
CA SER A 130 -13.89 13.70 25.39
C SER A 130 -14.31 12.26 25.62
N VAL A 131 -13.47 11.28 25.28
CA VAL A 131 -13.80 9.85 25.33
C VAL A 131 -12.94 9.11 26.36
N HIS A 132 -13.56 8.19 27.11
CA HIS A 132 -12.84 7.32 28.06
C HIS A 132 -11.80 6.44 27.35
N GLU A 133 -10.59 6.34 27.92
CA GLU A 133 -9.43 5.64 27.34
C GLU A 133 -9.74 4.26 26.76
N ASN A 134 -10.58 3.48 27.44
CA ASN A 134 -10.93 2.10 27.06
C ASN A 134 -11.66 1.97 25.71
N VAL A 135 -12.27 3.05 25.21
CA VAL A 135 -13.01 3.06 23.93
C VAL A 135 -12.46 4.07 22.91
N VAL A 136 -11.45 4.88 23.27
CA VAL A 136 -10.84 5.87 22.37
C VAL A 136 -10.31 5.22 21.11
N ALA A 137 -9.60 4.09 21.24
CA ALA A 137 -8.96 3.43 20.11
C ALA A 137 -9.99 3.05 19.02
N GLN A 138 -11.07 2.36 19.40
CA GLN A 138 -12.11 1.94 18.45
C GLN A 138 -12.82 3.14 17.81
N LYS A 139 -13.17 4.16 18.60
CA LYS A 139 -13.81 5.37 18.07
C LYS A 139 -12.89 6.15 17.12
N MET A 140 -11.58 6.15 17.35
CA MET A 140 -10.60 6.80 16.46
C MET A 140 -10.46 6.09 15.12
N ILE A 141 -10.52 4.75 15.11
CA ILE A 141 -10.51 3.97 13.87
C ILE A 141 -11.78 4.27 13.07
N GLU A 142 -12.95 4.24 13.74
CA GLU A 142 -14.24 4.56 13.12
C GLU A 142 -14.27 5.98 12.57
N LEU A 143 -13.78 6.97 13.34
CA LEU A 143 -13.68 8.35 12.90
C LEU A 143 -12.82 8.45 11.64
N GLY A 144 -11.61 7.88 11.65
CA GLY A 144 -10.69 7.96 10.51
C GLY A 144 -11.28 7.39 9.23
N LEU A 145 -11.98 6.26 9.32
CA LEU A 145 -12.65 5.64 8.17
C LEU A 145 -13.83 6.49 7.67
N GLN A 146 -14.63 7.05 8.60
CA GLN A 146 -15.72 7.95 8.25
C GLN A 146 -15.23 9.22 7.56
N ARG A 147 -14.17 9.86 8.09
CA ARG A 147 -13.59 11.06 7.48
C ARG A 147 -13.01 10.76 6.10
N ALA A 148 -12.24 9.68 5.95
CA ALA A 148 -11.72 9.25 4.66
C ALA A 148 -12.85 9.14 3.62
N LYS A 149 -13.94 8.43 3.95
CA LYS A 149 -15.10 8.27 3.08
C LYS A 149 -15.78 9.58 2.69
N ILE A 150 -15.94 10.52 3.63
CA ILE A 150 -16.54 11.84 3.37
C ILE A 150 -15.75 12.60 2.30
N PHE A 151 -14.43 12.48 2.31
CA PHE A 151 -13.54 13.18 1.37
C PHE A 151 -13.16 12.34 0.13
N GLY A 152 -13.77 11.16 -0.04
CA GLY A 152 -13.62 10.27 -1.19
C GLY A 152 -12.47 9.26 -1.12
N TRP A 153 -11.79 9.15 0.02
CA TRP A 153 -10.66 8.24 0.23
C TRP A 153 -11.12 6.89 0.78
N GLN A 154 -10.46 5.81 0.37
CA GLN A 154 -10.83 4.43 0.71
C GLN A 154 -10.61 4.09 2.18
N ASN A 155 -9.54 4.64 2.76
CA ASN A 155 -9.15 4.37 4.13
C ASN A 155 -8.34 5.52 4.73
N THR A 156 -8.11 5.43 6.05
CA THR A 156 -7.41 6.44 6.83
C THR A 156 -5.96 6.62 6.39
N TYR A 157 -5.29 5.54 5.95
CA TYR A 157 -3.91 5.60 5.49
C TYR A 157 -3.74 6.52 4.26
N VAL A 158 -4.43 6.23 3.15
CA VAL A 158 -4.28 7.03 1.92
C VAL A 158 -4.77 8.47 2.13
N PHE A 159 -5.79 8.65 2.96
CA PHE A 159 -6.32 9.97 3.31
C PHE A 159 -5.30 10.83 4.06
N THR A 160 -4.69 10.30 5.13
CA THR A 160 -3.70 11.03 5.92
C THR A 160 -2.41 11.29 5.16
N LYS A 161 -2.01 10.35 4.29
CA LYS A 161 -0.89 10.54 3.38
C LYS A 161 -1.16 11.67 2.37
N ALA A 162 -2.38 11.78 1.84
CA ALA A 162 -2.76 12.88 0.94
C ALA A 162 -2.73 14.25 1.65
N MET A 163 -3.23 14.31 2.88
CA MET A 163 -3.10 15.51 3.72
C MET A 163 -1.64 15.91 3.95
N GLY A 164 -0.76 14.93 4.21
CA GLY A 164 0.68 15.17 4.33
C GLY A 164 1.29 15.80 3.07
N GLU A 165 0.90 15.32 1.89
CA GLU A 165 1.37 15.89 0.61
C GLU A 165 0.87 17.33 0.41
N MET A 166 -0.40 17.62 0.73
CA MET A 166 -0.96 18.97 0.66
C MET A 166 -0.22 19.96 1.57
N LEU A 167 0.10 19.54 2.80
CA LEU A 167 0.91 20.33 3.72
C LEU A 167 2.33 20.54 3.21
N LEU A 168 2.98 19.52 2.64
CA LEU A 168 4.29 19.68 2.02
C LEU A 168 4.26 20.71 0.88
N ASN A 169 3.28 20.60 -0.03
CA ASN A 169 3.17 21.51 -1.17
C ASN A 169 2.93 22.96 -0.75
N SER A 170 2.12 23.18 0.29
CA SER A 170 1.86 24.52 0.81
C SER A 170 3.00 25.10 1.64
N MET A 171 3.76 24.26 2.36
CA MET A 171 4.77 24.72 3.33
C MET A 171 6.20 24.75 2.80
N ARG A 172 6.53 24.08 1.68
CA ARG A 172 7.91 23.87 1.21
C ARG A 172 8.73 25.15 1.00
N GLY A 173 8.08 26.27 0.67
CA GLY A 173 8.80 27.49 0.25
C GLY A 173 9.70 27.17 -0.94
N ASP A 174 10.95 27.59 -0.88
CA ASP A 174 11.93 27.40 -1.96
C ASP A 174 12.61 26.02 -1.95
N ILE A 175 12.28 25.14 -1.01
CA ILE A 175 12.86 23.78 -0.97
C ILE A 175 12.33 22.98 -2.17
N PRO A 176 13.20 22.45 -3.05
CA PRO A 176 12.80 21.53 -4.11
C PRO A 176 12.21 20.26 -3.52
N VAL A 177 11.03 19.84 -4.00
CA VAL A 177 10.34 18.65 -3.51
C VAL A 177 10.09 17.66 -4.64
N VAL A 178 10.40 16.39 -4.40
CA VAL A 178 9.99 15.27 -5.27
C VAL A 178 9.02 14.40 -4.51
N ILE A 179 7.85 14.13 -5.09
CA ILE A 179 6.89 13.16 -4.59
C ILE A 179 6.98 11.90 -5.46
N ILE A 180 7.32 10.78 -4.86
CA ILE A 180 7.24 9.46 -5.49
C ILE A 180 5.96 8.79 -5.00
N ARG A 181 5.04 8.49 -5.92
CA ARG A 181 3.83 7.72 -5.66
C ARG A 181 3.94 6.35 -6.31
N PRO A 182 4.43 5.31 -5.61
CA PRO A 182 4.40 3.97 -6.14
C PRO A 182 2.99 3.40 -6.08
N SER A 183 2.71 2.45 -6.97
CA SER A 183 1.55 1.56 -6.83
C SER A 183 1.85 0.46 -5.80
N VAL A 184 1.08 -0.64 -5.80
CA VAL A 184 1.30 -1.73 -4.84
C VAL A 184 2.69 -2.33 -5.06
N ILE A 185 3.57 -2.12 -4.08
CA ILE A 185 4.95 -2.57 -4.14
C ILE A 185 5.02 -4.06 -3.83
N GLU A 186 5.54 -4.84 -4.78
CA GLU A 186 5.84 -6.25 -4.61
C GLU A 186 7.36 -6.50 -4.67
N SER A 187 7.75 -7.77 -4.58
CA SER A 187 9.15 -8.20 -4.54
C SER A 187 10.02 -7.60 -5.65
N SER A 188 11.32 -7.45 -5.39
CA SER A 188 12.25 -6.99 -6.43
C SER A 188 12.35 -7.95 -7.62
N ILE A 189 12.55 -7.39 -8.81
CA ILE A 189 12.81 -8.18 -10.01
C ILE A 189 14.30 -8.51 -10.18
N LYS A 190 15.18 -7.60 -9.77
CA LYS A 190 16.64 -7.67 -9.93
C LYS A 190 17.39 -7.40 -8.63
N GLU A 191 17.14 -6.28 -7.95
CA GLU A 191 17.96 -5.84 -6.79
C GLU A 191 17.18 -5.78 -5.46
N PRO A 192 17.77 -6.20 -4.33
CA PRO A 192 19.14 -6.72 -4.16
C PRO A 192 19.35 -8.13 -4.75
N PHE A 193 18.26 -8.86 -5.00
CA PHE A 193 18.21 -10.10 -5.76
C PHE A 193 16.73 -10.38 -6.14
N PRO A 194 16.45 -11.21 -7.16
CA PRO A 194 15.08 -11.51 -7.57
C PRO A 194 14.25 -12.13 -6.45
N GLY A 195 13.02 -11.64 -6.26
CA GLY A 195 12.06 -12.15 -5.29
C GLY A 195 12.30 -11.64 -3.86
N TRP A 196 13.22 -10.69 -3.63
CA TRP A 196 13.41 -10.13 -2.30
C TRP A 196 12.21 -9.31 -1.86
N ILE A 197 11.68 -9.64 -0.70
CA ILE A 197 10.54 -8.96 -0.08
C ILE A 197 10.62 -9.16 1.43
N GLN A 198 10.15 -8.17 2.19
CA GLN A 198 10.13 -8.22 3.65
C GLN A 198 8.71 -8.01 4.19
N GLY A 199 8.25 -8.97 5.00
CA GLY A 199 6.92 -8.95 5.58
C GLY A 199 5.84 -9.32 4.57
N ILE A 200 4.60 -9.31 5.03
CA ILE A 200 3.40 -9.54 4.21
C ILE A 200 2.97 -8.17 3.67
N LYS A 201 2.94 -8.00 2.35
CA LYS A 201 2.52 -6.78 1.63
C LYS A 201 1.03 -6.80 1.32
N MET A 202 0.56 -5.88 0.47
CA MET A 202 -0.86 -5.66 0.25
C MET A 202 -1.55 -6.84 -0.44
N LEU A 203 -0.97 -7.47 -1.47
CA LEU A 203 -1.62 -8.62 -2.13
C LEU A 203 -1.35 -9.97 -1.45
N ASP A 204 -0.25 -10.05 -0.72
CA ASP A 204 0.21 -11.28 -0.06
C ASP A 204 -0.85 -11.98 0.81
N PRO A 205 -1.70 -11.30 1.61
CA PRO A 205 -2.78 -11.95 2.36
C PRO A 205 -3.78 -12.68 1.46
N LEU A 206 -4.14 -12.10 0.31
CA LEU A 206 -5.06 -12.71 -0.64
C LEU A 206 -4.42 -13.93 -1.31
N ILE A 207 -3.19 -13.77 -1.82
CA ILE A 207 -2.40 -14.84 -2.45
C ILE A 207 -2.17 -16.00 -1.46
N LEU A 208 -1.81 -15.69 -0.21
CA LEU A 208 -1.57 -16.69 0.83
C LEU A 208 -2.86 -17.39 1.24
N SER A 209 -3.96 -16.66 1.44
CA SER A 209 -5.26 -17.26 1.77
C SER A 209 -5.75 -18.17 0.64
N TYR A 210 -5.53 -17.77 -0.61
CA TYR A 210 -5.80 -18.58 -1.80
C TYR A 210 -4.94 -19.85 -1.83
N GLY A 211 -3.61 -19.74 -1.68
CA GLY A 211 -2.70 -20.89 -1.64
C GLY A 211 -2.94 -21.84 -0.47
N LYS A 212 -3.51 -21.34 0.64
CA LYS A 212 -3.99 -22.16 1.78
C LYS A 212 -5.31 -22.88 1.50
N GLY A 213 -5.93 -22.66 0.34
CA GLY A 213 -7.26 -23.16 0.00
C GLY A 213 -8.38 -22.56 0.85
N ARG A 214 -8.12 -21.42 1.53
CA ARG A 214 -9.05 -20.72 2.42
C ARG A 214 -9.85 -19.62 1.70
N LEU A 215 -9.44 -19.27 0.47
CA LEU A 215 -10.08 -18.26 -0.37
C LEU A 215 -10.39 -18.81 -1.77
N PRO A 216 -11.27 -19.83 -1.92
CA PRO A 216 -11.58 -20.44 -3.22
C PRO A 216 -12.38 -19.52 -4.18
N GLY A 217 -12.85 -18.38 -3.69
CA GLY A 217 -13.43 -17.31 -4.50
C GLY A 217 -13.17 -15.96 -3.86
N PHE A 218 -13.48 -14.87 -4.55
CA PHE A 218 -13.32 -13.50 -4.05
C PHE A 218 -14.31 -12.51 -4.67
N ILE A 219 -14.62 -11.43 -3.94
CA ILE A 219 -15.45 -10.34 -4.45
C ILE A 219 -14.59 -9.41 -5.31
N ALA A 220 -14.77 -9.44 -6.63
CA ALA A 220 -14.02 -8.59 -7.56
C ALA A 220 -14.55 -8.64 -8.99
N ASP A 221 -14.20 -7.63 -9.79
CA ASP A 221 -14.27 -7.72 -11.24
C ASP A 221 -13.00 -8.44 -11.76
N PRO A 222 -13.10 -9.60 -12.43
CA PRO A 222 -11.92 -10.29 -12.97
C PRO A 222 -11.14 -9.46 -14.00
N LYS A 223 -11.78 -8.43 -14.57
CA LYS A 223 -11.17 -7.48 -15.52
C LYS A 223 -10.65 -6.21 -14.82
N ALA A 224 -10.78 -6.10 -13.50
CA ALA A 224 -10.11 -5.04 -12.75
C ALA A 224 -8.59 -5.18 -12.92
N VAL A 225 -7.92 -4.04 -13.01
CA VAL A 225 -6.46 -4.01 -13.06
C VAL A 225 -5.95 -3.75 -11.66
N ILE A 226 -4.95 -4.52 -11.29
CA ILE A 226 -4.19 -4.31 -10.07
C ILE A 226 -2.94 -3.55 -10.47
N ASP A 227 -2.79 -2.33 -9.96
CA ASP A 227 -1.56 -1.58 -10.18
C ASP A 227 -0.49 -2.07 -9.23
N VAL A 228 0.45 -2.85 -9.76
CA VAL A 228 1.59 -3.41 -9.02
C VAL A 228 2.91 -2.95 -9.61
N VAL A 229 3.95 -2.89 -8.78
CA VAL A 229 5.30 -2.51 -9.21
C VAL A 229 6.38 -3.23 -8.40
N PRO A 230 7.45 -3.73 -9.04
CA PRO A 230 8.60 -4.27 -8.31
C PRO A 230 9.31 -3.19 -7.48
N LEU A 231 9.71 -3.54 -6.25
CA LEU A 231 10.35 -2.64 -5.30
C LEU A 231 11.57 -1.89 -5.86
N ASP A 232 12.43 -2.60 -6.58
CA ASP A 232 13.66 -2.04 -7.14
C ASP A 232 13.39 -0.98 -8.21
N MET A 233 12.30 -1.10 -8.96
CA MET A 233 11.89 -0.05 -9.90
C MET A 233 11.49 1.25 -9.17
N VAL A 234 10.85 1.15 -7.99
CA VAL A 234 10.51 2.31 -7.16
C VAL A 234 11.76 2.98 -6.59
N VAL A 235 12.72 2.18 -6.13
CA VAL A 235 14.01 2.68 -5.63
C VAL A 235 14.78 3.37 -6.75
N ASN A 236 14.87 2.75 -7.92
CA ASN A 236 15.56 3.29 -9.08
C ASN A 236 14.95 4.60 -9.56
N ALA A 237 13.61 4.68 -9.66
CA ALA A 237 12.91 5.92 -9.99
C ALA A 237 13.17 7.02 -8.94
N SER A 238 13.22 6.66 -7.65
CA SER A 238 13.54 7.60 -6.58
C SER A 238 14.96 8.17 -6.73
N ILE A 239 15.95 7.31 -7.01
CA ILE A 239 17.36 7.71 -7.20
C ILE A 239 17.49 8.59 -8.46
N ALA A 240 16.87 8.21 -9.57
CA ALA A 240 16.89 9.01 -10.80
C ALA A 240 16.25 10.39 -10.60
N ALA A 241 15.13 10.46 -9.86
CA ALA A 241 14.49 11.73 -9.54
C ALA A 241 15.38 12.60 -8.62
N ILE A 242 16.10 11.99 -7.67
CA ILE A 242 17.08 12.69 -6.84
C ILE A 242 18.20 13.26 -7.71
N ALA A 243 18.76 12.47 -8.61
CA ALA A 243 19.83 12.92 -9.50
C ALA A 243 19.38 14.10 -10.39
N LYS A 244 18.20 13.99 -11.01
CA LYS A 244 17.66 15.02 -11.90
C LYS A 244 17.40 16.34 -11.18
N HIS A 245 16.75 16.29 -10.02
CA HIS A 245 16.27 17.49 -9.33
C HIS A 245 17.25 18.04 -8.30
N GLY A 246 18.09 17.20 -7.71
CA GLY A 246 19.13 17.63 -6.76
C GLY A 246 20.21 18.49 -7.40
N ILE A 247 20.56 18.24 -8.67
CA ILE A 247 21.53 19.06 -9.41
C ILE A 247 20.92 20.40 -9.81
N ALA A 248 19.67 20.39 -10.29
CA ALA A 248 18.99 21.60 -10.76
C ALA A 248 18.57 22.52 -9.59
N ALA A 249 18.26 21.92 -8.43
CA ALA A 249 17.80 22.59 -7.20
C ALA A 249 16.74 23.69 -7.43
N LYS A 250 15.87 23.50 -8.44
CA LYS A 250 14.79 24.44 -8.74
C LYS A 250 13.70 24.32 -7.68
N PRO A 251 13.11 25.45 -7.21
CA PRO A 251 12.10 25.47 -6.15
C PRO A 251 10.72 24.96 -6.63
N GLU A 252 10.71 23.78 -7.24
CA GLU A 252 9.56 23.12 -7.86
C GLU A 252 9.14 21.89 -7.06
N LEU A 253 7.87 21.50 -7.22
CA LEU A 253 7.37 20.23 -6.74
C LEU A 253 7.10 19.32 -7.95
N ASN A 254 7.83 18.22 -8.03
CA ASN A 254 7.71 17.24 -9.11
C ASN A 254 7.07 15.96 -8.58
N VAL A 255 6.11 15.40 -9.34
CA VAL A 255 5.39 14.18 -8.96
C VAL A 255 5.67 13.09 -9.98
N TYR A 256 5.95 11.89 -9.48
CA TYR A 256 6.18 10.68 -10.26
C TYR A 256 5.28 9.55 -9.80
N HIS A 257 4.46 9.02 -10.69
CA HIS A 257 3.71 7.78 -10.49
C HIS A 257 4.55 6.60 -10.96
N VAL A 258 4.97 5.78 -10.00
CA VAL A 258 5.75 4.58 -10.29
C VAL A 258 4.81 3.38 -10.21
N GLY A 259 4.06 3.17 -11.29
CA GLY A 259 3.05 2.13 -11.42
C GLY A 259 2.95 1.64 -12.86
N SER A 260 2.34 0.48 -13.03
CA SER A 260 2.23 -0.25 -14.30
C SER A 260 0.86 -0.10 -14.96
N SER A 261 -0.17 0.33 -14.22
CA SER A 261 -1.56 0.29 -14.69
C SER A 261 -1.81 0.93 -16.06
N ALA A 262 -1.21 2.09 -16.35
CA ALA A 262 -1.41 2.79 -17.62
C ALA A 262 -0.64 2.20 -18.82
N VAL A 263 0.43 1.45 -18.58
CA VAL A 263 1.37 1.03 -19.65
C VAL A 263 1.48 -0.49 -19.82
N ASN A 264 1.32 -1.25 -18.75
CA ASN A 264 1.42 -2.71 -18.73
C ASN A 264 0.49 -3.28 -17.64
N PRO A 265 -0.83 -3.17 -17.82
CA PRO A 265 -1.80 -3.53 -16.78
C PRO A 265 -1.78 -5.03 -16.46
N LEU A 266 -1.76 -5.36 -15.16
CA LEU A 266 -2.00 -6.72 -14.67
C LEU A 266 -3.47 -6.89 -14.29
N LEU A 267 -4.18 -7.83 -14.94
CA LEU A 267 -5.57 -8.15 -14.59
C LEU A 267 -5.64 -9.03 -13.34
N LEU A 268 -6.67 -8.84 -12.53
CA LEU A 268 -6.91 -9.65 -11.34
C LEU A 268 -7.10 -11.14 -11.66
N HIS A 269 -7.82 -11.43 -12.75
CA HIS A 269 -7.92 -12.80 -13.28
C HIS A 269 -6.55 -13.42 -13.52
N ASP A 270 -5.63 -12.68 -14.17
CA ASP A 270 -4.33 -13.20 -14.55
C ASP A 270 -3.44 -13.42 -13.32
N LEU A 271 -3.46 -12.50 -12.34
CA LEU A 271 -2.78 -12.69 -11.06
C LEU A 271 -3.16 -14.02 -10.40
N PHE A 272 -4.46 -14.31 -10.28
CA PHE A 272 -4.92 -15.54 -9.63
C PHE A 272 -4.76 -16.78 -10.50
N LYS A 273 -4.81 -16.65 -11.82
CA LYS A 273 -4.44 -17.72 -12.76
C LYS A 273 -2.96 -18.12 -12.60
N PHE A 274 -2.05 -17.16 -12.59
CA PHE A 274 -0.62 -17.42 -12.35
C PHE A 274 -0.40 -18.00 -10.96
N SER A 275 -1.07 -17.46 -9.94
CA SER A 275 -1.02 -18.02 -8.58
C SER A 275 -1.51 -19.47 -8.53
N CYS A 276 -2.59 -19.80 -9.25
CA CYS A 276 -3.12 -21.15 -9.37
C CYS A 276 -2.10 -22.12 -9.98
N ASN A 277 -1.47 -21.70 -11.08
CA ASN A 277 -0.43 -22.47 -11.76
C ASN A 277 0.76 -22.75 -10.82
N HIS A 278 1.24 -21.73 -10.11
CA HIS A 278 2.34 -21.87 -9.15
C HIS A 278 2.00 -22.85 -8.02
N PHE A 279 0.86 -22.67 -7.34
CA PHE A 279 0.49 -23.51 -6.21
C PHE A 279 0.03 -24.92 -6.62
N THR A 280 -0.38 -25.13 -7.87
CA THR A 280 -0.61 -26.48 -8.40
C THR A 280 0.71 -27.23 -8.58
N CYS A 281 1.74 -26.58 -9.10
CA CYS A 281 3.07 -27.17 -9.28
C CYS A 281 3.85 -27.28 -7.97
N SER A 282 3.68 -26.31 -7.06
CA SER A 282 4.41 -26.17 -5.80
C SER A 282 3.45 -25.89 -4.64
N PRO A 283 2.62 -26.87 -4.25
CA PRO A 283 1.57 -26.66 -3.25
C PRO A 283 2.12 -26.29 -1.88
N LEU A 284 1.33 -25.51 -1.14
CA LEU A 284 1.55 -25.28 0.27
C LEU A 284 1.17 -26.54 1.06
N MET A 285 1.84 -26.76 2.19
CA MET A 285 1.56 -27.87 3.08
C MET A 285 0.74 -27.41 4.29
N ASN A 286 -0.24 -28.21 4.67
CA ASN A 286 -0.99 -28.01 5.90
C ASN A 286 -0.18 -28.50 7.13
N SER A 287 -0.79 -28.38 8.32
CA SER A 287 -0.21 -28.85 9.59
C SER A 287 0.10 -30.35 9.62
N GLU A 288 -0.55 -31.14 8.77
CA GLU A 288 -0.34 -32.60 8.64
C GLU A 288 0.70 -32.94 7.56
N ARG A 289 1.42 -31.95 7.01
CA ARG A 289 2.37 -32.10 5.88
C ARG A 289 1.73 -32.65 4.60
N LYS A 290 0.41 -32.51 4.46
CA LYS A 290 -0.30 -32.85 3.22
C LYS A 290 -0.35 -31.63 2.32
N ASN A 291 -0.16 -31.87 1.02
CA ASN A 291 -0.30 -30.85 -0.01
C ASN A 291 -1.74 -30.35 -0.06
N ILE A 292 -1.91 -29.04 0.03
CA ILE A 292 -3.20 -28.38 -0.12
C ILE A 292 -3.52 -28.33 -1.61
N ARG A 293 -4.70 -28.84 -1.97
CA ARG A 293 -5.24 -28.70 -3.33
C ARG A 293 -6.05 -27.42 -3.42
N ILE A 294 -5.83 -26.68 -4.48
CA ILE A 294 -6.58 -25.46 -4.80
C ILE A 294 -7.26 -25.62 -6.16
N ASN A 295 -8.31 -24.84 -6.37
CA ASN A 295 -9.00 -24.73 -7.65
C ASN A 295 -8.86 -23.30 -8.15
N GLU A 296 -9.18 -23.07 -9.43
CA GLU A 296 -9.28 -21.72 -9.99
C GLU A 296 -10.24 -20.86 -9.17
N MET A 297 -9.86 -19.59 -8.96
CA MET A 297 -10.62 -18.66 -8.14
C MET A 297 -11.93 -18.27 -8.82
N LYS A 298 -13.05 -18.36 -8.10
CA LYS A 298 -14.33 -17.80 -8.56
C LYS A 298 -14.47 -16.33 -8.16
N PHE A 299 -14.99 -15.52 -9.08
CA PHE A 299 -15.21 -14.09 -8.84
C PHE A 299 -16.70 -13.78 -8.62
N PHE A 300 -16.98 -12.87 -7.69
CA PHE A 300 -18.33 -12.47 -7.29
C PHE A 300 -18.48 -10.95 -7.30
N ASN A 301 -19.70 -10.48 -7.54
CA ASN A 301 -20.08 -9.06 -7.51
C ASN A 301 -20.99 -8.70 -6.33
N SER A 302 -21.24 -9.65 -5.42
CA SER A 302 -22.10 -9.48 -4.25
C SER A 302 -21.47 -10.18 -3.05
N MET A 303 -21.39 -9.47 -1.92
CA MET A 303 -20.87 -9.99 -0.66
C MET A 303 -21.69 -11.18 -0.15
N ASP A 304 -23.01 -11.19 -0.37
CA ASP A 304 -23.88 -12.27 0.09
C ASP A 304 -23.63 -13.56 -0.71
N ASN A 305 -23.53 -13.46 -2.03
CA ASN A 305 -23.21 -14.59 -2.91
C ASN A 305 -21.82 -15.15 -2.60
N PHE A 306 -20.84 -14.26 -2.39
CA PHE A 306 -19.49 -14.62 -1.99
C PHE A 306 -19.48 -15.35 -0.64
N ALA A 307 -20.11 -14.77 0.40
CA ALA A 307 -20.12 -15.34 1.74
C ALA A 307 -20.81 -16.71 1.78
N SER A 308 -21.93 -16.85 1.05
CA SER A 308 -22.62 -18.13 0.88
C SER A 308 -21.72 -19.18 0.22
N TYR A 309 -21.10 -18.84 -0.91
CA TYR A 309 -20.20 -19.74 -1.63
C TYR A 309 -19.00 -20.20 -0.77
N ILE A 310 -18.33 -19.27 -0.09
CA ILE A 310 -17.20 -19.60 0.79
C ILE A 310 -17.65 -20.50 1.93
N SER A 311 -18.82 -20.24 2.53
CA SER A 311 -19.37 -21.06 3.60
C SER A 311 -19.57 -22.51 3.16
N ASP A 312 -20.15 -22.72 1.97
CA ASP A 312 -20.46 -24.04 1.41
C ASP A 312 -19.20 -24.79 0.96
N GLU A 313 -18.30 -24.12 0.23
CA GLU A 313 -17.07 -24.73 -0.29
C GLU A 313 -16.14 -25.16 0.86
N ILE A 314 -15.99 -24.34 1.91
CA ILE A 314 -15.21 -24.70 3.09
C ILE A 314 -15.89 -25.83 3.87
N ALA A 315 -17.22 -25.88 3.93
CA ALA A 315 -17.95 -27.00 4.54
C ALA A 315 -17.65 -28.33 3.84
N GLN A 316 -17.72 -28.35 2.51
CA GLN A 316 -17.46 -29.54 1.70
C GLN A 316 -16.02 -30.03 1.88
N ARG A 317 -15.03 -29.14 1.83
CA ARG A 317 -13.60 -29.50 1.98
C ARG A 317 -13.23 -29.99 3.38
N SER A 318 -13.97 -29.57 4.40
CA SER A 318 -13.72 -29.99 5.77
C SER A 318 -14.22 -31.41 6.08
N GLY A 319 -15.01 -32.03 5.20
CA GLY A 319 -15.62 -33.35 5.44
C GLY A 319 -16.79 -33.31 6.44
N LEU A 320 -17.31 -32.12 6.79
CA LEU A 320 -18.42 -31.98 7.75
C LEU A 320 -19.77 -32.47 7.22
N MET A 321 -19.88 -32.62 5.90
CA MET A 321 -21.02 -33.27 5.25
C MET A 321 -20.93 -34.80 5.30
N ASP A 322 -19.81 -35.34 5.78
CA ASP A 322 -19.63 -36.77 5.97
C ASP A 322 -20.37 -37.24 7.23
N THR A 323 -21.49 -37.94 7.02
CA THR A 323 -22.36 -38.46 8.08
C THR A 323 -21.70 -39.55 8.93
N THR A 324 -20.49 -39.99 8.57
CA THR A 324 -19.72 -40.99 9.32
C THR A 324 -18.98 -40.43 10.54
N ILE A 325 -18.81 -39.12 10.65
CA ILE A 325 -18.15 -38.47 11.80
C ILE A 325 -19.14 -38.34 12.96
N THR A 326 -19.09 -39.29 13.90
CA THR A 326 -20.00 -39.37 15.06
C THR A 326 -19.47 -38.69 16.34
N ASP A 327 -18.18 -38.34 16.40
CA ASP A 327 -17.59 -37.63 17.55
C ASP A 327 -18.00 -36.15 17.56
N SER A 328 -18.90 -35.81 18.49
CA SER A 328 -19.42 -34.46 18.69
C SER A 328 -18.35 -33.43 19.08
N LYS A 329 -17.29 -33.83 19.80
CA LYS A 329 -16.18 -32.92 20.16
C LYS A 329 -15.30 -32.60 18.97
N PHE A 330 -15.02 -33.60 18.13
CA PHE A 330 -14.26 -33.41 16.90
C PHE A 330 -15.02 -32.54 15.90
N ARG A 331 -16.33 -32.80 15.73
CA ARG A 331 -17.22 -32.00 14.89
C ARG A 331 -17.27 -30.53 15.33
N GLY A 332 -17.42 -30.28 16.64
CA GLY A 332 -17.43 -28.91 17.18
C GLY A 332 -16.11 -28.15 16.94
N LYS A 333 -14.95 -28.82 17.04
CA LYS A 333 -13.65 -28.20 16.70
C LYS A 333 -13.56 -27.82 15.23
N LEU A 334 -14.10 -28.66 14.35
CA LEU A 334 -14.09 -28.43 12.90
C LEU A 334 -15.03 -27.29 12.50
N GLU A 335 -16.20 -27.19 13.13
CA GLU A 335 -17.13 -26.06 12.97
C GLU A 335 -16.51 -24.73 13.41
N ILE A 336 -15.84 -24.68 14.57
CA ILE A 336 -15.12 -23.48 15.02
C ILE A 336 -14.04 -23.08 14.02
N ARG A 337 -13.27 -24.04 13.50
CA ARG A 337 -12.22 -23.78 12.50
C ARG A 337 -12.81 -23.24 11.20
N ARG A 338 -13.91 -23.82 10.69
CA ARG A 338 -14.63 -23.33 9.51
C ARG A 338 -15.10 -21.90 9.73
N LYS A 339 -15.78 -21.64 10.85
CA LYS A 339 -16.30 -20.30 11.17
C LYS A 339 -15.19 -19.25 11.12
N LYS A 340 -14.03 -19.53 11.74
CA LYS A 340 -12.86 -18.65 11.68
C LYS A 340 -12.33 -18.42 10.26
N ILE A 341 -12.32 -19.44 9.41
CA ILE A 341 -11.88 -19.32 8.00
C ILE A 341 -12.85 -18.43 7.22
N VAL A 342 -14.16 -18.67 7.35
CA VAL A 342 -15.19 -17.87 6.68
C VAL A 342 -15.16 -16.43 7.15
N GLU A 343 -15.10 -16.19 8.47
CA GLU A 343 -14.98 -14.86 9.07
C GLU A 343 -13.74 -14.12 8.54
N HIS A 344 -12.60 -14.81 8.45
CA HIS A 344 -11.38 -14.22 7.89
C HIS A 344 -11.50 -13.88 6.40
N ALA A 345 -12.11 -14.76 5.59
CA ALA A 345 -12.34 -14.51 4.17
C ALA A 345 -13.30 -13.33 3.94
N VAL A 346 -14.38 -13.22 4.72
CA VAL A 346 -15.30 -12.09 4.69
C VAL A 346 -14.63 -10.80 5.16
N HIS A 347 -13.78 -10.88 6.17
CA HIS A 347 -13.00 -9.73 6.62
C HIS A 347 -12.03 -9.23 5.54
N LEU A 348 -11.28 -10.12 4.88
CA LEU A 348 -10.46 -9.77 3.72
C LEU A 348 -11.30 -9.15 2.60
N ALA A 349 -12.43 -9.76 2.26
CA ALA A 349 -13.33 -9.22 1.23
C ALA A 349 -13.74 -7.77 1.53
N LYS A 350 -14.12 -7.46 2.77
CA LYS A 350 -14.50 -6.09 3.18
C LYS A 350 -13.36 -5.08 3.12
N ILE A 351 -12.12 -5.49 3.45
CA ILE A 351 -10.96 -4.60 3.40
C ILE A 351 -10.58 -4.27 1.96
N TYR A 352 -10.61 -5.27 1.08
CA TYR A 352 -10.09 -5.15 -0.27
C TYR A 352 -11.13 -4.75 -1.31
N GLU A 353 -12.43 -4.94 -1.04
CA GLU A 353 -13.53 -4.64 -1.96
C GLU A 353 -13.39 -3.32 -2.73
N PRO A 354 -13.01 -2.17 -2.12
CA PRO A 354 -12.82 -0.92 -2.87
C PRO A 354 -11.85 -1.12 -4.06
N TYR A 355 -10.69 -1.70 -3.81
CA TYR A 355 -9.64 -1.91 -4.81
C TYR A 355 -9.97 -2.96 -5.87
N MET A 356 -10.97 -3.82 -5.65
CA MET A 356 -11.25 -4.98 -6.51
C MET A 356 -12.19 -4.67 -7.68
N PHE A 357 -12.76 -3.47 -7.72
CA PHE A 357 -13.60 -2.99 -8.82
C PHE A 357 -13.02 -1.75 -9.50
N ASP A 358 -11.81 -1.33 -9.09
CA ASP A 358 -11.17 -0.13 -9.58
C ASP A 358 -10.86 -0.19 -11.09
N ARG A 359 -11.11 0.93 -11.76
CA ARG A 359 -10.84 1.15 -13.17
C ARG A 359 -9.89 2.32 -13.40
N GLY A 360 -9.37 2.91 -12.34
CA GLY A 360 -8.33 3.93 -12.35
C GLY A 360 -7.07 3.50 -13.06
N ARG A 361 -6.45 4.43 -13.79
CA ARG A 361 -5.15 4.27 -14.42
C ARG A 361 -4.28 5.45 -14.03
N PHE A 362 -3.10 5.19 -13.50
CA PHE A 362 -2.16 6.24 -13.10
C PHE A 362 -1.26 6.54 -14.29
N ASP A 363 -1.44 7.72 -14.88
CA ASP A 363 -0.53 8.23 -15.90
C ASP A 363 0.89 8.30 -15.31
N ASN A 364 1.88 7.90 -16.10
CA ASN A 364 3.28 7.84 -15.69
C ASN A 364 4.20 8.55 -16.71
N GLN A 365 3.69 9.55 -17.44
CA GLN A 365 4.45 10.24 -18.48
C GLN A 365 5.68 11.00 -17.93
N ASN A 366 5.58 11.65 -16.78
CA ASN A 366 6.73 12.27 -16.12
C ASN A 366 7.76 11.21 -15.75
N THR A 367 7.32 10.05 -15.26
CA THR A 367 8.19 8.93 -14.92
C THR A 367 8.88 8.37 -16.17
N GLN A 368 8.19 8.24 -17.30
CA GLN A 368 8.81 7.88 -18.57
C GLN A 368 9.84 8.92 -19.03
N LYS A 369 9.48 10.22 -19.01
CA LYS A 369 10.40 11.33 -19.34
C LYS A 369 11.61 11.43 -18.40
N LEU A 370 11.46 10.97 -17.15
CA LEU A 370 12.58 10.87 -16.22
C LEU A 370 13.56 9.80 -16.71
N MET A 371 13.07 8.64 -17.10
CA MET A 371 13.87 7.54 -17.64
C MET A 371 14.50 7.87 -19.00
N GLU A 372 13.77 8.54 -19.90
CA GLU A 372 14.28 9.00 -21.20
C GLU A 372 15.43 10.01 -21.07
N GLY A 373 15.51 10.72 -19.94
CA GLY A 373 16.60 11.63 -19.64
C GLY A 373 17.87 10.94 -19.13
N MET A 374 17.85 9.63 -18.92
CA MET A 374 18.99 8.86 -18.44
C MET A 374 19.87 8.40 -19.61
N SER A 375 21.18 8.28 -19.37
CA SER A 375 22.09 7.63 -20.30
C SER A 375 21.80 6.13 -20.43
N LEU A 376 22.31 5.51 -21.50
CA LEU A 376 22.18 4.05 -21.71
C LEU A 376 22.80 3.23 -20.56
N GLU A 377 23.89 3.73 -19.97
CA GLU A 377 24.53 3.11 -18.81
C GLU A 377 23.64 3.20 -17.57
N GLU A 378 23.10 4.39 -17.28
CA GLU A 378 22.18 4.57 -16.15
C GLU A 378 20.89 3.77 -16.35
N MET A 379 20.34 3.67 -17.57
CA MET A 379 19.16 2.84 -17.83
C MET A 379 19.44 1.34 -17.63
N ARG A 380 20.65 0.87 -17.93
CA ARG A 380 21.04 -0.53 -17.71
C ARG A 380 21.13 -0.86 -16.22
N ASP A 381 21.67 0.07 -15.44
CA ASP A 381 21.99 -0.17 -14.04
C ASP A 381 20.81 0.21 -13.13
N PHE A 382 20.13 1.32 -13.41
CA PHE A 382 19.01 1.90 -12.66
C PHE A 382 17.72 2.02 -13.48
N GLY A 383 17.50 1.19 -14.50
CA GLY A 383 16.25 1.20 -15.26
C GLY A 383 15.04 0.83 -14.41
N PHE A 384 13.88 1.42 -14.75
CA PHE A 384 12.59 1.16 -14.10
C PHE A 384 11.44 1.08 -15.11
N ASN A 385 11.70 0.47 -16.27
CA ASN A 385 10.71 0.28 -17.32
C ASN A 385 9.68 -0.80 -16.96
N VAL A 386 8.60 -0.40 -16.30
CA VAL A 386 7.45 -1.26 -15.97
C VAL A 386 6.77 -1.87 -17.21
N GLY A 387 6.92 -1.26 -18.39
CA GLY A 387 6.40 -1.76 -19.66
C GLY A 387 7.08 -3.05 -20.13
N SER A 388 8.27 -3.35 -19.62
CA SER A 388 9.05 -4.55 -19.99
C SER A 388 8.76 -5.78 -19.13
N ILE A 389 7.91 -5.64 -18.10
CA ILE A 389 7.63 -6.73 -17.16
C ILE A 389 6.78 -7.80 -17.85
N ASN A 390 7.29 -9.03 -17.91
CA ASN A 390 6.49 -10.20 -18.18
C ASN A 390 5.81 -10.63 -16.87
N TRP A 391 4.52 -10.31 -16.72
CA TRP A 391 3.78 -10.60 -15.48
C TRP A 391 3.69 -12.08 -15.15
N GLU A 392 3.56 -12.95 -16.15
CA GLU A 392 3.50 -14.39 -15.93
C GLU A 392 4.81 -14.89 -15.31
N ASP A 393 5.94 -14.55 -15.93
CA ASP A 393 7.26 -14.93 -15.41
C ASP A 393 7.54 -14.31 -14.04
N TYR A 394 7.27 -13.02 -13.89
CA TYR A 394 7.46 -12.31 -12.63
C TYR A 394 6.66 -12.94 -11.48
N ILE A 395 5.37 -13.22 -11.67
CA ILE A 395 4.55 -13.82 -10.62
C ILE A 395 4.98 -15.27 -10.33
N LEU A 396 5.15 -16.10 -11.37
CA LEU A 396 5.41 -17.54 -11.22
C LEU A 396 6.81 -17.85 -10.69
N ASN A 397 7.82 -17.16 -11.22
CA ASN A 397 9.23 -17.53 -11.08
C ASN A 397 10.02 -16.59 -10.18
N VAL A 398 9.51 -15.37 -9.92
CA VAL A 398 10.19 -14.37 -9.10
C VAL A 398 9.44 -14.12 -7.79
N HIS A 399 8.24 -13.58 -7.87
CA HIS A 399 7.49 -13.10 -6.71
C HIS A 399 7.02 -14.23 -5.79
N LEU A 400 6.25 -15.21 -6.28
CA LEU A 400 5.73 -16.29 -5.43
C LEU A 400 6.85 -17.17 -4.81
N PRO A 401 7.91 -17.56 -5.57
CA PRO A 401 9.06 -18.23 -4.97
C PRO A 401 9.78 -17.37 -3.92
N GLY A 402 9.95 -16.08 -4.19
CA GLY A 402 10.55 -15.10 -3.28
C GLY A 402 9.74 -14.95 -1.98
N PHE A 403 8.43 -14.76 -2.12
CA PHE A 403 7.47 -14.70 -1.01
C PHE A 403 7.56 -15.95 -0.13
N ARG A 404 7.58 -17.15 -0.73
CA ARG A 404 7.75 -18.41 0.01
C ARG A 404 9.10 -18.48 0.74
N ARG A 405 10.18 -18.02 0.11
CA ARG A 405 11.54 -18.05 0.68
C ARG A 405 11.70 -17.06 1.83
N HIS A 406 11.27 -15.81 1.66
CA HIS A 406 11.61 -14.71 2.55
C HIS A 406 10.54 -14.42 3.60
N VAL A 407 9.26 -14.59 3.24
CA VAL A 407 8.13 -14.29 4.14
C VAL A 407 7.69 -15.55 4.88
N LEU A 408 7.43 -16.64 4.15
CA LEU A 408 7.01 -17.89 4.77
C LEU A 408 8.18 -18.62 5.46
N LYS A 409 9.43 -18.35 5.07
CA LYS A 409 10.67 -18.93 5.64
C LYS A 409 10.62 -20.47 5.76
N GLY A 410 9.94 -21.14 4.84
CA GLY A 410 9.72 -22.59 4.90
C GLY A 410 8.91 -23.08 6.11
N ARG A 411 8.28 -22.20 6.89
CA ARG A 411 7.40 -22.58 8.00
C ARG A 411 6.18 -23.30 7.43
N LEU A 412 5.83 -24.42 8.05
CA LEU A 412 4.54 -25.06 7.87
C LEU A 412 3.47 -23.98 8.06
N VAL A 413 2.51 -23.97 7.15
CA VAL A 413 1.53 -22.91 7.07
C VAL A 413 0.48 -23.17 8.16
N PHE A 414 0.72 -22.62 9.35
CA PHE A 414 -0.20 -22.72 10.49
C PHE A 414 -1.58 -22.12 10.14
#